data_AF-A0A3M6TNH1-F1
#
_entry.id   AF-A0A3M6TNH1-F1
#
_cell.length_a   1.000
_cell.length_b   1.000
_cell.length_c   1.000
_cell.angle_alpha   90.00
_cell.angle_beta   90.00
_cell.angle_gamma   90.00
#
_symmetry.space_group_name_H-M   'P 1'
#
loop_
_entity.id
_entity.type
_entity.pdbx_description
1 polymer ?
#
loop_
_entity_poly.entity_id
_entity_poly.type
_entity_poly.pdbx_seq_one_letter_code
_entity_poly.pdbx_strand_id
1 'polypeptide(L)'
;MLVAKRYLKVGQLDQEFFSKVAAKNFSLKLILLRNYKTTSLWKFAPRHVVKFLQKNNAAYKNHRKAIMHHTTGEAEDFGMDHMVFMGSELFGKYRCLNTFFIIVSTNKDGKGVEFISTMEGKNQKYKEP
;
A
#
# COMPACT_ATOMS: atom_id res chain seq x y z
N MET A 1 9.30 1.53 5.43
CA MET A 1 8.44 0.37 5.71
C MET A 1 9.12 -0.43 6.80
N LEU A 2 8.65 -0.31 8.04
CA LEU A 2 9.18 -1.08 9.17
C LEU A 2 8.24 -2.27 9.37
N VAL A 3 8.72 -3.48 9.09
CA VAL A 3 8.09 -4.73 9.53
C VAL A 3 9.00 -5.28 10.61
N ALA A 4 8.55 -5.24 11.87
CA ALA A 4 9.27 -5.80 12.99
C ALA A 4 8.42 -6.89 13.66
N LYS A 5 8.84 -8.14 13.56
CA LYS A 5 8.59 -9.15 14.60
C LYS A 5 9.72 -10.19 14.68
N ARG A 6 10.35 -10.18 15.85
CA ARG A 6 11.21 -11.11 16.63
C ARG A 6 11.86 -12.39 16.07
N TYR A 7 11.71 -12.83 14.81
CA TYR A 7 12.38 -14.05 14.33
C TYR A 7 12.89 -14.00 12.88
N LEU A 8 13.33 -12.83 12.40
CA LEU A 8 14.03 -12.75 11.11
C LEU A 8 15.54 -12.96 11.33
N LYS A 9 15.99 -14.21 11.33
CA LYS A 9 17.42 -14.54 11.08
C LYS A 9 17.86 -14.23 9.64
N VAL A 10 16.92 -13.82 8.77
CA VAL A 10 17.15 -13.44 7.38
C VAL A 10 16.33 -12.17 7.10
N GLY A 11 16.88 -11.03 7.51
CA GLY A 11 16.22 -9.73 7.53
C GLY A 11 16.03 -9.03 6.17
N GLN A 12 16.00 -9.76 5.05
CA GLN A 12 15.73 -9.17 3.74
C GLN A 12 14.67 -9.98 3.02
N LEU A 13 13.51 -9.34 2.83
CA LEU A 13 12.59 -9.71 1.76
C LEU A 13 13.39 -9.76 0.46
N ASP A 14 13.15 -10.80 -0.35
CA ASP A 14 13.62 -10.95 -1.72
C ASP A 14 13.67 -9.58 -2.42
N GLN A 15 14.86 -9.11 -2.81
CA GLN A 15 15.01 -7.78 -3.40
C GLN A 15 14.31 -7.66 -4.76
N GLU A 16 14.03 -8.79 -5.42
CA GLU A 16 13.23 -8.87 -6.64
C GLU A 16 11.77 -8.51 -6.38
N PHE A 17 11.34 -8.51 -5.12
CA PHE A 17 9.99 -8.11 -4.73
C PHE A 17 9.75 -6.61 -4.88
N PHE A 18 10.81 -5.78 -4.91
CA PHE A 18 10.67 -4.33 -4.98
C PHE A 18 11.13 -3.78 -6.33
N SER A 19 10.29 -2.94 -6.92
CA SER A 19 10.61 -2.23 -8.16
C SER A 19 11.21 -0.86 -7.87
N LYS A 20 12.01 -0.34 -8.81
CA LYS A 20 12.58 1.02 -8.71
C LYS A 20 11.46 2.07 -8.79
N VAL A 21 11.53 3.08 -7.93
CA VAL A 21 10.63 4.24 -7.93
C VAL A 21 11.39 5.55 -7.77
N ALA A 22 10.90 6.62 -8.37
CA ALA A 22 11.41 7.97 -8.26
C ALA A 22 10.79 8.68 -7.04
N ALA A 23 11.01 8.17 -5.83
CA ALA A 23 10.39 8.63 -4.57
C ALA A 23 11.41 9.16 -3.53
N LYS A 24 12.51 9.77 -4.00
CA LYS A 24 13.61 10.25 -3.14
C LYS A 24 13.48 11.75 -2.86
N ASN A 25 13.44 12.12 -1.58
CA ASN A 25 13.51 13.49 -1.07
C ASN A 25 12.36 14.42 -1.49
N PHE A 26 11.12 13.93 -1.45
CA PHE A 26 9.96 14.80 -1.63
C PHE A 26 8.73 14.27 -0.90
N SER A 27 7.78 15.18 -0.64
CA SER A 27 6.52 14.86 0.01
C SER A 27 5.42 14.65 -1.01
N LEU A 28 4.54 13.70 -0.72
CA LEU A 28 3.41 13.33 -1.56
C LEU A 28 2.09 13.43 -0.79
N LYS A 29 1.02 13.73 -1.51
CA LYS A 29 -0.35 13.52 -1.03
C LYS A 29 -0.66 12.02 -0.97
N LEU A 30 -1.38 11.59 0.06
CA LEU A 30 -1.84 10.21 0.19
C LEU A 30 -3.07 9.95 -0.69
N ILE A 31 -3.02 8.88 -1.48
CA ILE A 31 -4.17 8.37 -2.23
C ILE A 31 -4.78 7.25 -1.37
N LEU A 32 -5.85 7.56 -0.64
CA LEU A 32 -6.55 6.57 0.20
C LEU A 32 -7.49 5.72 -0.66
N LEU A 33 -7.44 4.39 -0.49
CA LEU A 33 -8.34 3.46 -1.20
C LEU A 33 -9.75 3.49 -0.62
N ARG A 34 -10.77 3.09 -1.41
CA ARG A 34 -12.21 3.25 -1.04
C ARG A 34 -12.56 2.73 0.36
N ASN A 35 -11.94 1.63 0.78
CA ASN A 35 -12.19 0.96 2.05
C ASN A 35 -11.33 1.47 3.22
N TYR A 36 -10.55 2.56 3.07
CA TYR A 36 -9.67 3.03 4.15
C TYR A 36 -10.39 3.25 5.49
N LYS A 37 -11.67 3.66 5.46
CA LYS A 37 -12.46 3.91 6.68
C LYS A 37 -12.76 2.66 7.50
N THR A 38 -12.70 1.47 6.90
CA THR A 38 -12.92 0.20 7.62
C THR A 38 -11.64 -0.31 8.27
N THR A 39 -10.50 0.32 8.00
CA THR A 39 -9.19 -0.06 8.52
C THR A 39 -9.01 0.49 9.94
N SER A 40 -8.37 -0.27 10.83
CA SER A 40 -8.12 0.17 12.20
C SER A 40 -7.26 1.43 12.26
N LEU A 41 -6.38 1.62 11.28
CA LEU A 41 -5.50 2.77 11.19
C LEU A 41 -6.26 4.09 10.94
N TRP A 42 -7.35 4.06 10.16
CA TRP A 42 -8.04 5.28 9.73
C TRP A 42 -9.48 5.42 10.22
N LYS A 43 -10.08 4.37 10.81
CA LYS A 43 -11.48 4.42 11.28
C LYS A 43 -11.78 5.58 12.24
N PHE A 44 -10.79 6.00 13.03
CA PHE A 44 -10.91 7.10 13.99
C PHE A 44 -10.18 8.37 13.56
N ALA A 45 -9.62 8.42 12.35
CA ALA A 45 -8.90 9.59 11.88
C ALA A 45 -9.85 10.79 11.68
N PRO A 46 -9.56 11.97 12.26
CA PRO A 46 -10.39 13.14 12.08
C PRO A 46 -10.51 13.54 10.60
N ARG A 47 -11.72 13.85 10.15
CA ARG A 47 -12.00 14.15 8.73
C ARG A 47 -11.14 15.27 8.16
N HIS A 48 -10.81 16.28 8.98
CA HIS A 48 -9.98 17.39 8.54
C HIS A 48 -8.51 16.96 8.29
N VAL A 49 -7.97 16.06 9.11
CA VAL A 49 -6.63 15.47 8.91
C VAL A 49 -6.61 14.63 7.64
N VAL A 50 -7.61 13.78 7.44
CA VAL A 50 -7.73 12.96 6.22
C VAL A 50 -7.75 13.84 4.97
N LYS A 51 -8.59 14.88 4.95
CA LYS A 51 -8.64 15.85 3.85
C LYS A 51 -7.31 16.56 3.65
N PHE A 52 -6.63 16.94 4.73
CA PHE A 52 -5.32 17.58 4.65
C PHE A 52 -4.30 16.68 3.95
N LEU A 53 -4.20 15.41 4.33
CA LEU A 53 -3.24 14.46 3.76
C LEU A 53 -3.56 14.08 2.30
N GLN A 54 -4.83 14.15 1.89
CA GLN A 54 -5.24 13.92 0.50
C GLN A 54 -4.99 15.13 -0.41
N LYS A 55 -5.02 16.35 0.13
CA LYS A 55 -4.86 17.59 -0.64
C LYS A 55 -3.44 18.14 -0.65
N ASN A 56 -2.65 17.86 0.39
CA ASN A 56 -1.33 18.46 0.58
C ASN A 56 -0.21 17.42 0.48
N ASN A 57 0.94 17.86 -0.01
CA ASN A 57 2.16 17.07 -0.03
C ASN A 57 2.77 16.97 1.37
N ALA A 58 2.20 16.09 2.20
CA ALA A 58 2.54 15.96 3.62
C ALA A 58 3.28 14.65 3.95
N ALA A 59 3.20 13.62 3.11
CA ALA A 59 3.86 12.34 3.36
C ALA A 59 5.25 12.34 2.72
N TYR A 60 6.28 12.66 3.51
CA TYR A 60 7.68 12.65 3.05
C TYR A 60 8.14 11.25 2.64
N LYS A 61 8.77 11.16 1.47
CA LYS A 61 9.38 9.93 0.93
C LYS A 61 10.86 10.15 0.70
N ASN A 62 11.64 9.13 1.06
CA ASN A 62 13.07 9.06 0.80
C ASN A 62 13.48 7.61 0.49
N HIS A 63 12.86 7.01 -0.52
CA HIS A 63 13.18 5.65 -0.95
C HIS A 63 13.28 5.53 -2.48
N ARG A 64 14.08 4.57 -2.96
CA ARG A 64 14.28 4.28 -4.39
C ARG A 64 13.65 2.97 -4.85
N LYS A 65 13.10 2.19 -3.92
CA LYS A 65 12.46 0.90 -4.17
C LYS A 65 11.11 0.86 -3.44
N ALA A 66 10.07 0.32 -4.09
CA ALA A 66 8.74 0.16 -3.51
C ALA A 66 7.98 -1.01 -4.15
N ILE A 67 6.87 -1.40 -3.53
CA ILE A 67 5.96 -2.40 -4.07
C ILE A 67 4.99 -1.68 -5.00
N MET A 68 5.04 -1.98 -6.30
CA MET A 68 4.21 -1.31 -7.31
C MET A 68 2.75 -1.76 -7.21
N HIS A 69 1.84 -0.79 -7.15
CA HIS A 69 0.41 -1.06 -7.22
C HIS A 69 -0.01 -1.06 -8.69
N HIS A 70 -0.22 -2.23 -9.28
CA HIS A 70 -0.76 -2.33 -10.63
C HIS A 70 -2.29 -2.37 -10.56
N THR A 71 -2.91 -1.25 -10.89
CA THR A 71 -4.34 -1.23 -11.24
C THR A 71 -4.41 -1.54 -12.72
N THR A 72 -4.84 -2.74 -13.13
CA THR A 72 -5.21 -2.95 -14.53
C THR A 72 -6.36 -2.00 -14.87
N GLY A 73 -6.17 -1.20 -15.92
CA GLY A 73 -7.25 -0.43 -16.50
C GLY A 73 -8.36 -1.36 -16.97
N GLU A 74 -9.59 -0.90 -16.79
CA GLU A 74 -10.81 -1.38 -17.45
C GLU A 74 -11.18 -2.84 -17.18
N ALA A 75 -11.78 -3.06 -16.00
CA ALA A 75 -12.77 -4.12 -15.82
C ALA A 75 -14.09 -3.64 -16.45
N GLU A 76 -14.18 -3.65 -17.77
CA GLU A 76 -15.47 -3.71 -18.44
C GLU A 76 -15.82 -5.20 -18.68
N ASP A 77 -16.98 -5.58 -18.15
CA ASP A 77 -17.83 -6.66 -18.64
C ASP A 77 -17.60 -8.14 -18.25
N PHE A 78 -16.89 -8.44 -17.16
CA PHE A 78 -16.99 -9.76 -16.53
C PHE A 78 -17.38 -9.66 -15.07
N GLY A 79 -18.64 -9.99 -14.78
CA GLY A 79 -19.26 -10.05 -13.46
C GLY A 79 -18.63 -11.08 -12.53
N MET A 80 -17.40 -10.82 -12.10
CA MET A 80 -16.68 -11.53 -11.06
C MET A 80 -16.26 -10.51 -10.03
N ASP A 81 -16.86 -10.61 -8.84
CA ASP A 81 -16.57 -9.75 -7.70
C ASP A 81 -15.05 -9.62 -7.47
N HIS A 82 -14.54 -8.41 -7.73
CA HIS A 82 -13.38 -7.84 -7.05
C HIS A 82 -12.06 -8.64 -7.08
N MET A 83 -11.68 -9.21 -8.23
CA MET A 83 -10.28 -9.59 -8.49
C MET A 83 -9.64 -8.73 -9.58
N VAL A 84 -8.82 -7.77 -9.14
CA VAL A 84 -7.86 -7.03 -9.97
C VAL A 84 -6.90 -8.06 -10.60
N PHE A 85 -6.98 -8.23 -11.92
CA PHE A 85 -6.04 -9.08 -12.66
C PHE A 85 -4.64 -8.47 -12.55
N MET A 86 -3.67 -9.24 -12.07
CA MET A 86 -2.26 -8.84 -12.06
C MET A 86 -1.48 -9.87 -12.87
N GLY A 87 -0.47 -9.42 -13.63
CA GLY A 87 0.40 -10.29 -14.42
C GLY A 87 0.92 -11.50 -13.61
N SER A 88 0.95 -12.65 -14.26
CA SER A 88 1.06 -14.00 -13.66
C SER A 88 2.23 -14.22 -12.69
N GLU A 89 3.34 -13.49 -12.84
CA GLU A 89 4.50 -13.63 -11.94
C GLU A 89 4.38 -12.79 -10.65
N LEU A 90 3.74 -11.61 -10.73
CA LEU A 90 3.40 -10.77 -9.56
C LEU A 90 2.23 -11.37 -8.77
N PHE A 91 1.33 -12.08 -9.46
CA PHE A 91 0.13 -12.72 -8.91
C PHE A 91 0.44 -13.65 -7.72
N GLY A 92 1.48 -14.48 -7.83
CA GLY A 92 1.91 -15.38 -6.75
C GLY A 92 2.46 -14.65 -5.52
N LYS A 93 3.33 -13.64 -5.73
CA LYS A 93 3.98 -12.91 -4.63
C LYS A 93 3.01 -11.94 -3.92
N TYR A 94 2.05 -11.36 -4.65
CA TYR A 94 0.98 -10.53 -4.08
C TYR A 94 -0.09 -11.34 -3.36
N ARG A 95 -0.32 -12.61 -3.73
CA ARG A 95 -1.28 -13.47 -3.04
C ARG A 95 -0.94 -13.56 -1.54
N CYS A 96 0.34 -13.78 -1.21
CA CYS A 96 0.80 -13.80 0.18
C CYS A 96 0.55 -12.46 0.88
N LEU A 97 0.91 -11.33 0.26
CA LEU A 97 0.65 -10.02 0.87
C LEU A 97 -0.85 -9.76 1.06
N ASN A 98 -1.68 -10.06 0.06
CA ASN A 98 -3.12 -9.89 0.17
C ASN A 98 -3.74 -10.84 1.21
N THR A 99 -3.17 -12.01 1.47
CA THR A 99 -3.62 -12.87 2.56
C THR A 99 -3.41 -12.20 3.93
N PHE A 100 -2.30 -11.49 4.13
CA PHE A 100 -1.95 -10.93 5.44
C PHE A 100 -2.32 -9.46 5.63
N PHE A 101 -2.41 -8.69 4.55
CA PHE A 101 -2.50 -7.23 4.60
C PHE A 101 -3.64 -6.69 3.75
N ILE A 102 -4.21 -5.59 4.21
CA ILE A 102 -5.09 -4.68 3.47
C ILE A 102 -4.22 -3.52 3.00
N ILE A 103 -4.27 -3.21 1.71
CA ILE A 103 -3.67 -1.98 1.19
C ILE A 103 -4.60 -0.83 1.56
N VAL A 104 -4.04 0.20 2.17
CA VAL A 104 -4.80 1.31 2.74
C VAL A 104 -4.64 2.57 1.90
N SER A 105 -3.41 2.79 1.42
CA SER A 105 -3.11 3.93 0.58
C SER A 105 -1.98 3.64 -0.39
N THR A 106 -1.99 4.39 -1.49
CA THR A 106 -0.93 4.44 -2.49
C THR A 106 -0.35 5.84 -2.60
N ASN A 107 0.73 5.96 -3.35
CA ASN A 107 1.32 7.21 -3.79
C ASN A 107 1.75 7.05 -5.26
N LYS A 108 1.80 8.16 -6.00
CA LYS A 108 2.42 8.20 -7.33
C LYS A 108 3.76 8.91 -7.23
N ASP A 109 4.81 8.30 -7.75
CA ASP A 109 6.15 8.89 -7.74
C ASP A 109 6.27 10.04 -8.75
N GLY A 110 7.46 10.66 -8.84
CA GLY A 110 7.70 11.76 -9.78
C GLY A 110 7.57 11.41 -11.27
N LYS A 111 7.41 10.12 -11.60
CA LYS A 111 7.18 9.60 -12.96
C LYS A 111 5.75 9.06 -13.15
N GLY A 112 4.87 9.26 -12.17
CA GLY A 112 3.49 8.78 -12.21
C GLY A 112 3.31 7.31 -11.85
N VAL A 113 4.38 6.60 -11.47
CA VAL A 113 4.31 5.18 -11.09
C VAL A 113 3.65 5.05 -9.72
N GLU A 114 2.60 4.24 -9.65
CA GLU A 114 1.86 4.01 -8.41
C GLU A 114 2.50 2.91 -7.56
N PHE A 115 2.65 3.18 -6.28
CA PHE A 115 3.21 2.23 -5.32
C PHE A 115 2.44 2.25 -3.99
N ILE A 116 2.45 1.12 -3.29
CA ILE A 116 1.85 0.99 -1.98
C ILE A 116 2.58 1.89 -0.98
N SER A 117 1.83 2.74 -0.30
CA SER A 117 2.37 3.65 0.72
C SER A 117 2.03 3.25 2.15
N THR A 118 0.86 2.64 2.35
CA THR A 118 0.40 2.15 3.67
C THR A 118 -0.35 0.83 3.53
N MET A 119 -0.08 -0.09 4.45
CA MET A 119 -0.78 -1.36 4.61
C MET A 119 -1.13 -1.60 6.08
N GLU A 120 -2.20 -2.34 6.34
CA GLU A 120 -2.61 -2.81 7.66
C GLU A 120 -2.77 -4.33 7.65
N GLY A 121 -2.44 -5.02 8.75
CA GLY A 121 -2.65 -6.47 8.84
C GLY A 121 -4.13 -6.83 9.03
N LYS A 122 -4.66 -7.78 8.23
CA LYS A 122 -6.06 -8.23 8.28
C LYS A 122 -6.49 -8.78 9.65
N ASN A 123 -5.56 -9.41 10.38
CA ASN A 123 -5.83 -10.13 11.63
C ASN A 123 -5.20 -9.49 12.87
N GLN A 124 -4.92 -8.19 12.86
CA GLN A 124 -4.49 -7.50 14.09
C GLN A 124 -5.69 -7.27 15.01
N LYS A 125 -5.94 -8.22 15.93
CA LYS A 125 -6.77 -7.94 17.10
C LYS A 125 -6.02 -6.94 17.98
N TYR A 126 -6.52 -5.70 18.06
CA TYR A 126 -6.13 -4.78 19.13
C TYR A 126 -6.50 -5.45 20.46
N LYS A 127 -5.50 -5.74 21.29
CA LYS A 127 -5.72 -5.86 22.73
C LYS A 127 -5.61 -4.44 23.26
N GLU A 128 -6.67 -3.93 23.87
CA GLU A 128 -6.61 -2.65 24.57
C GLU A 128 -5.51 -2.73 25.65
N PRO A 129 -4.74 -1.66 25.87
CA PRO A 129 -3.75 -1.60 26.95
C PRO A 129 -4.39 -1.70 28.33
#